data_AF-A0A354XYH8-F1
#
_entry.id   AF-A0A354XYH8-F1
#
_cell.length_a   1.000
_cell.length_b   1.000
_cell.length_c   1.000
_cell.angle_alpha   90.00
_cell.angle_beta   90.00
_cell.angle_gamma   90.00
#
_symmetry.space_group_name_H-M   'P 1'
#
loop_
_entity.id
_entity.type
_entity.pdbx_description
1 polymer ?
#
loop_
_entity_poly.entity_id
_entity_poly.type
_entity_poly.pdbx_seq_one_letter_code
_entity_poly.pdbx_strand_id
1 'polypeptide(L)'
;GMGMAQTEQKKAVECGYWSLWRYNPKLEEEGKNPFVLDSKEPDWSKFRDFLMGEVRYTQLVKSFPHEADELFEAAKENAQWRYRSYQRMANAHFGSVDAETAKAEG
;
A
#
# COMPACT_ATOMS: atom_id res chain seq x y z
N GLY A 1 -3.29 20.12 18.27
CA GLY A 1 -3.84 19.06 19.15
C GLY A 1 -4.21 17.84 18.33
N MET A 2 -4.36 16.67 18.93
CA MET A 2 -4.55 15.39 18.22
C MET A 2 -5.99 15.11 17.72
N GLY A 3 -6.87 16.12 17.68
CA GLY A 3 -8.28 15.96 17.30
C GLY A 3 -8.52 15.43 15.88
N MET A 4 -7.51 15.50 15.00
CA MET A 4 -7.60 15.07 13.60
C MET A 4 -6.87 13.74 13.32
N ALA A 5 -6.42 13.00 14.35
CA ALA A 5 -5.60 11.81 14.16
C ALA A 5 -6.26 10.73 13.28
N GLN A 6 -7.57 10.48 13.48
CA GLN A 6 -8.35 9.54 12.67
C GLN A 6 -8.46 10.00 11.20
N THR A 7 -8.63 11.30 10.99
CA THR A 7 -8.65 11.89 9.64
C THR A 7 -7.29 11.73 8.97
N GLU A 8 -6.19 11.89 9.70
CA GLU A 8 -4.84 11.75 9.17
C GLU A 8 -4.53 10.30 8.77
N GLN A 9 -4.95 9.33 9.60
CA GLN A 9 -4.88 7.91 9.25
C GLN A 9 -5.66 7.58 7.98
N LYS A 10 -6.87 8.16 7.82
CA LYS A 10 -7.67 7.99 6.60
C LYS A 10 -6.94 8.56 5.37
N LYS A 11 -6.37 9.77 5.48
CA LYS A 11 -5.61 10.41 4.38
C LYS A 11 -4.39 9.59 3.99
N ALA A 12 -3.65 9.05 4.95
CA ALA A 12 -2.48 8.21 4.70
C ALA A 12 -2.83 6.98 3.84
N VAL A 13 -4.00 6.37 4.09
CA VAL A 13 -4.49 5.25 3.27
C VAL A 13 -4.99 5.72 1.91
N GLU A 14 -5.76 6.81 1.88
CA GLU A 14 -6.36 7.37 0.67
C GLU A 14 -5.30 7.81 -0.36
N CYS A 15 -4.19 8.41 0.08
CA CYS A 15 -3.13 8.89 -0.81
C CYS A 15 -2.08 7.82 -1.17
N GLY A 16 -2.15 6.63 -0.58
CA GLY A 16 -1.24 5.52 -0.88
C GLY A 16 0.06 5.54 -0.09
N TYR A 17 0.19 6.45 0.88
CA TYR A 17 1.30 6.44 1.83
C TYR A 17 1.32 5.15 2.66
N TRP A 18 0.14 4.66 3.05
CA TRP A 18 -0.03 3.42 3.80
C TRP A 18 -1.05 2.49 3.13
N SER A 19 -0.66 1.26 2.80
CA SER A 19 -1.58 0.23 2.29
C SER A 19 -2.07 -0.67 3.42
N LEU A 20 -3.35 -1.06 3.36
CA LEU A 20 -3.94 -2.01 4.31
C LEU A 20 -4.04 -3.37 3.63
N TRP A 21 -3.50 -4.40 4.28
CA TRP A 21 -3.52 -5.77 3.80
C TRP A 21 -3.53 -6.75 4.96
N ARG A 22 -3.92 -7.99 4.67
CA ARG A 22 -3.89 -9.12 5.61
C ARG A 22 -3.29 -10.33 4.94
N TYR A 23 -2.63 -11.17 5.74
CA TYR A 23 -2.15 -12.48 5.33
C TYR A 23 -2.79 -13.55 6.21
N ASN A 24 -3.51 -14.50 5.63
CA ASN A 24 -4.10 -15.63 6.33
C ASN A 24 -3.60 -16.96 5.72
N PRO A 25 -2.63 -17.64 6.34
CA PRO A 25 -2.05 -18.88 5.81
C PRO A 25 -3.08 -19.99 5.61
N LYS A 26 -4.16 -20.01 6.40
CA LYS A 26 -5.21 -21.04 6.29
C LYS A 26 -5.93 -21.01 4.94
N LEU A 27 -5.89 -19.88 4.21
CA LEU A 27 -6.47 -19.80 2.88
C LEU A 27 -5.72 -20.67 1.86
N GLU A 28 -4.42 -20.92 2.08
CA GLU A 28 -3.65 -21.83 1.22
C GLU A 28 -4.16 -23.27 1.33
N GLU A 29 -4.56 -23.70 2.53
CA GLU A 29 -5.18 -25.02 2.77
C GLU A 29 -6.50 -25.18 1.99
N GLU A 30 -7.19 -24.06 1.71
CA GLU A 30 -8.41 -24.00 0.89
C GLU A 30 -8.12 -23.78 -0.61
N GLY A 31 -6.85 -23.75 -1.01
CA GLY A 31 -6.41 -23.45 -2.38
C GLY A 31 -6.68 -22.00 -2.82
N LYS A 32 -6.81 -21.07 -1.87
CA LYS A 32 -7.06 -19.64 -2.09
C LYS A 32 -5.80 -18.82 -1.84
N ASN A 33 -5.80 -17.57 -2.35
CA ASN A 33 -4.71 -16.64 -2.08
C ASN A 33 -4.71 -16.20 -0.60
N PRO A 34 -3.62 -16.41 0.17
CA PRO A 34 -3.50 -16.00 1.57
C PRO A 34 -3.40 -14.49 1.75
N PHE A 35 -2.96 -13.76 0.73
CA PHE A 35 -2.77 -12.32 0.77
C PHE A 35 -4.00 -11.58 0.25
N VAL A 36 -4.53 -10.69 1.10
CA VAL A 36 -5.66 -9.83 0.77
C VAL A 36 -5.23 -8.38 0.89
N LEU A 37 -5.35 -7.62 -0.21
CA LEU A 37 -5.16 -6.17 -0.22
C LEU A 37 -6.52 -5.49 0.07
N ASP A 38 -6.68 -4.94 1.26
CA ASP A 38 -7.94 -4.34 1.73
C ASP A 38 -8.10 -2.88 1.29
N SER A 39 -6.99 -2.14 1.19
CA SER A 39 -7.02 -0.76 0.69
C SER A 39 -7.28 -0.73 -0.81
N LYS A 40 -8.15 0.19 -1.25
CA LYS A 40 -8.44 0.44 -2.67
C LYS A 40 -7.25 1.07 -3.40
N GLU A 41 -7.41 1.27 -4.70
CA GLU A 41 -6.47 2.07 -5.49
C GLU A 41 -6.31 3.48 -4.87
N PRO A 42 -5.07 3.90 -4.57
CA PRO A 42 -4.83 5.20 -3.98
C PRO A 42 -5.01 6.37 -4.96
N ASP A 43 -5.37 7.52 -4.42
CA ASP A 43 -5.32 8.79 -5.13
C ASP A 43 -3.92 9.41 -4.99
N TRP A 44 -3.03 9.04 -5.91
CA TRP A 44 -1.63 9.48 -5.91
C TRP A 44 -1.45 11.00 -6.06
N SER A 45 -2.47 11.73 -6.52
CA SER A 45 -2.42 13.19 -6.59
C SER A 45 -2.38 13.83 -5.19
N LYS A 46 -2.92 13.14 -4.18
CA LYS A 46 -2.97 13.59 -2.78
C LYS A 46 -1.71 13.25 -1.98
N PHE A 47 -0.75 12.52 -2.56
CA PHE A 47 0.42 12.04 -1.81
C PHE A 47 1.25 13.20 -1.25
N ARG A 48 1.54 14.20 -2.09
CA ARG A 48 2.32 15.37 -1.68
C ARG A 48 1.58 16.21 -0.64
N ASP A 49 0.27 16.40 -0.81
CA ASP A 49 -0.55 17.15 0.16
C ASP A 49 -0.55 16.49 1.53
N PHE A 50 -0.59 15.15 1.59
CA PHE A 50 -0.44 14.41 2.84
C PHE A 50 0.90 14.69 3.51
N LEU A 51 2.02 14.62 2.76
CA LEU A 51 3.33 14.95 3.32
C LEU A 51 3.40 16.39 3.85
N MET A 52 2.86 17.34 3.09
CA MET A 52 2.83 18.76 3.50
C MET A 52 1.91 19.03 4.71
N GLY A 53 1.05 18.09 5.07
CA GLY A 53 0.21 18.14 6.27
C GLY A 53 0.96 17.86 7.58
N GLU A 54 2.18 17.28 7.53
CA GLU A 54 2.91 16.87 8.72
C GLU A 54 4.23 17.62 8.92
N VAL A 55 4.47 18.07 10.16
CA VAL A 55 5.67 18.85 10.52
C VAL A 55 6.96 18.10 10.21
N ARG A 56 6.98 16.77 10.40
CA ARG A 56 8.17 15.94 10.13
C ARG A 56 8.68 16.03 8.68
N TYR A 57 7.80 16.30 7.72
CA TYR A 57 8.20 16.50 6.32
C TYR A 57 8.43 17.98 6.00
N THR A 58 7.57 18.88 6.47
CA THR A 58 7.72 20.32 6.18
C THR A 58 8.99 20.94 6.79
N GLN A 59 9.55 20.35 7.86
CA GLN A 59 10.84 20.76 8.39
C GLN A 59 12.01 20.47 7.42
N LEU A 60 11.92 19.40 6.62
CA LEU A 60 12.90 19.10 5.58
C LEU A 60 12.82 20.14 4.46
N VAL A 61 11.61 20.47 3.99
CA VAL A 61 11.38 21.52 2.96
C VAL A 61 11.99 22.86 3.36
N LYS A 62 11.84 23.25 4.64
CA LYS A 62 12.40 24.51 5.14
C LYS A 62 13.93 24.53 5.15
N SER A 63 14.55 23.38 5.39
CA SER A 63 16.01 23.29 5.59
C SER A 63 16.74 23.02 4.28
N PHE A 64 16.15 22.21 3.41
CA PHE A 64 16.74 21.66 2.19
C PHE A 64 15.66 21.53 1.10
N PRO A 65 15.17 22.66 0.53
CA PRO A 65 14.00 22.65 -0.33
C PRO A 65 14.18 21.83 -1.62
N HIS A 66 15.38 21.85 -2.22
CA HIS A 66 15.67 21.09 -3.44
C HIS A 66 15.68 19.58 -3.17
N GLU A 67 16.40 19.17 -2.14
CA GLU A 67 16.50 17.77 -1.71
C GLU A 67 15.15 17.24 -1.22
N ALA A 68 14.33 18.10 -0.60
CA ALA A 68 12.97 17.72 -0.17
C ALA A 68 12.11 17.33 -1.37
N ASP A 69 12.19 18.06 -2.49
CA ASP A 69 11.43 17.74 -3.70
C ASP A 69 11.87 16.42 -4.30
N GLU A 70 13.18 16.18 -4.42
CA GLU A 70 13.75 14.92 -4.90
C GLU A 70 13.31 13.74 -4.00
N LEU A 71 13.42 13.90 -2.68
CA LEU A 71 13.07 12.86 -1.72
C LEU A 71 11.57 12.59 -1.68
N PHE A 72 10.71 13.59 -1.89
CA PHE A 72 9.26 13.41 -1.92
C PHE A 72 8.81 12.68 -3.18
N GLU A 73 9.41 12.95 -4.34
CA GLU A 73 9.13 12.20 -5.55
C GLU A 73 9.61 10.75 -5.41
N ALA A 74 10.84 10.54 -4.92
CA ALA A 74 11.35 9.20 -4.63
C ALA A 74 10.46 8.44 -3.63
N ALA A 75 9.93 9.11 -2.60
CA ALA A 75 9.01 8.50 -1.64
C ALA A 75 7.70 8.06 -2.31
N LYS A 76 7.15 8.87 -3.21
CA LYS A 76 5.95 8.56 -3.98
C LYS A 76 6.18 7.39 -4.93
N GLU A 77 7.27 7.40 -5.69
CA GLU A 77 7.64 6.31 -6.59
C GLU A 77 7.81 4.99 -5.84
N ASN A 78 8.47 5.02 -4.67
CA ASN A 78 8.63 3.86 -3.80
C ASN A 78 7.28 3.35 -3.25
N ALA A 79 6.37 4.25 -2.87
CA ALA A 79 5.03 3.88 -2.43
C ALA A 79 4.23 3.22 -3.56
N GLN A 80 4.29 3.77 -4.78
CA GLN A 80 3.67 3.19 -5.96
C GLN A 80 4.27 1.82 -6.31
N TRP A 81 5.60 1.67 -6.25
CA TRP A 81 6.28 0.40 -6.48
C TRP A 81 5.83 -0.66 -5.47
N ARG A 82 5.76 -0.30 -4.18
CA ARG A 82 5.28 -1.19 -3.12
C ARG A 82 3.81 -1.58 -3.32
N TYR A 83 2.95 -0.63 -3.68
CA TYR A 83 1.56 -0.91 -4.02
C TYR A 83 1.41 -1.89 -5.19
N ARG A 84 2.18 -1.70 -6.28
CA ARG A 84 2.22 -2.64 -7.40
C ARG A 84 2.67 -4.03 -6.98
N SER A 85 3.61 -4.14 -6.02
CA SER A 85 4.01 -5.43 -5.44
C SER A 85 2.85 -6.10 -4.70
N TYR A 86 2.08 -5.36 -3.90
CA TYR A 86 0.89 -5.90 -3.25
C TYR A 86 -0.20 -6.31 -4.23
N GLN A 87 -0.40 -5.55 -5.32
CA GLN A 87 -1.31 -5.96 -6.38
C GLN A 87 -0.86 -7.28 -7.02
N ARG A 88 0.43 -7.47 -7.29
CA ARG A 88 0.95 -8.75 -7.78
C ARG A 88 0.69 -9.89 -6.80
N MET A 89 0.92 -9.66 -5.50
CA MET A 89 0.65 -10.66 -4.47
C MET A 89 -0.84 -11.01 -4.41
N ALA A 90 -1.74 -10.02 -4.44
CA ALA A 90 -3.19 -10.23 -4.39
C ALA A 90 -3.75 -10.97 -5.63
N ASN A 91 -3.05 -10.90 -6.76
CA ASN A 91 -3.43 -11.57 -8.01
C ASN A 91 -2.63 -12.86 -8.29
N ALA A 92 -1.69 -13.24 -7.42
CA ALA A 92 -0.93 -14.46 -7.60
C ALA A 92 -1.78 -15.69 -7.29
N HIS A 93 -1.49 -16.79 -8.00
CA HIS A 93 -2.10 -18.09 -7.76
C HIS A 93 -1.28 -18.82 -6.69
N PHE A 94 -1.94 -19.21 -5.59
CA PHE A 94 -1.33 -19.90 -4.44
C PHE A 94 -1.92 -21.31 -4.20
N GLY A 95 -2.80 -21.79 -5.08
CA GLY A 95 -3.32 -23.16 -4.99
C GLY A 95 -2.19 -24.19 -5.18
N SER A 96 -2.31 -25.35 -4.53
CA SER A 96 -1.41 -26.47 -4.80
C SER A 96 -1.68 -27.05 -6.19
N VAL A 97 -0.63 -27.54 -6.85
CA VAL A 97 -0.73 -28.22 -8.16
C VAL A 97 -1.74 -29.38 -8.09
N ASP A 98 -1.81 -30.05 -6.94
CA ASP A 98 -2.73 -31.16 -6.70
C ASP A 98 -4.21 -30.71 -6.69
N ALA A 99 -4.51 -29.52 -6.18
CA ALA A 99 -5.87 -28.97 -6.13
C ALA A 99 -6.37 -28.50 -7.52
N GLU A 100 -5.46 -28.08 -8.41
CA GLU A 100 -5.79 -27.78 -9.80
C GLU A 100 -6.03 -29.06 -10.62
N THR A 101 -5.24 -30.11 -10.39
CA THR A 101 -5.37 -31.40 -11.08
C THR A 101 -6.70 -32.08 -10.73
N ALA A 102 -7.09 -32.07 -9.45
CA ALA A 102 -8.37 -32.65 -9.01
C ALA A 102 -9.62 -31.92 -9.54
N LYS A 103 -9.52 -30.65 -9.92
CA LYS A 103 -10.61 -29.88 -10.53
C LYS A 103 -10.74 -30.08 -12.04
N ALA A 104 -9.68 -30.52 -12.72
CA ALA A 104 -9.69 -30.73 -14.17
C ALA A 104 -10.24 -32.11 -14.58
N GLU A 105 -10.30 -33.06 -13.64
CA GLU A 105 -10.70 -34.45 -13.87
C GLU A 105 -12.15 -34.78 -13.45
N GLY A 106 -12.91 -33.81 -12.94
CA GLY A 106 -14.31 -33.96 -12.53
C GLY A 106 -15.27 -33.06 -13.29
#